data_AF-A0A946APP8-F1
#
_entry.id   AF-A0A946APP8-F1
#
_cell.length_a   1.000
_cell.length_b   1.000
_cell.length_c   1.000
_cell.angle_alpha   90.00
_cell.angle_beta   90.00
_cell.angle_gamma   90.00
#
_symmetry.space_group_name_H-M   'P 1'
#
loop_
_entity.id
_entity.type
_entity.pdbx_description
1 polymer ?
#
loop_
_entity_poly.entity_id
_entity_poly.type
_entity_poly.pdbx_seq_one_letter_code
_entity_poly.pdbx_strand_id
1 'polypeptide(L)'
;MNTNFLYNKFSKGPAKQSGLTLVEIMIAMLLGLMLVGGVLQVFAASRQTNRVQEAVSRMQESGRMALEIVSRDIRMADFWGCASDVDKVINNLNNAGIGYIDFDTGGILGADGGGTAPDTLTLRGAAGRGVSLEPPYGPQASANIKVAAGNTLEQDDI
;
A
#
# COMPACT_ATOMS: atom_id res chain seq x y z
N MET A 1 -47.47 -45.35 79.75
CA MET A 1 -47.34 -44.20 78.84
C MET A 1 -46.67 -44.66 77.57
N ASN A 2 -47.36 -44.46 76.45
CA ASN A 2 -46.92 -44.75 75.09
C ASN A 2 -45.78 -43.80 74.67
N THR A 3 -44.88 -44.25 73.80
CA THR A 3 -44.54 -43.49 72.57
C THR A 3 -43.83 -44.41 71.58
N ASN A 4 -44.58 -44.84 70.57
CA ASN A 4 -44.06 -45.33 69.30
C ASN A 4 -43.37 -44.16 68.58
N PHE A 5 -42.10 -44.30 68.20
CA PHE A 5 -41.48 -43.45 67.19
C PHE A 5 -40.99 -44.31 66.04
N LEU A 6 -41.85 -44.41 65.03
CA LEU A 6 -41.53 -45.01 63.73
C LEU A 6 -40.64 -44.04 62.97
N TYR A 7 -39.39 -44.40 62.69
CA TYR A 7 -38.64 -43.78 61.60
C TYR A 7 -38.32 -44.82 60.53
N ASN A 8 -39.13 -44.79 59.48
CA ASN A 8 -39.00 -45.64 58.31
C ASN A 8 -37.70 -45.29 57.57
N LYS A 9 -36.72 -46.18 57.62
CA LYS A 9 -35.47 -46.07 56.84
C LYS A 9 -35.79 -46.44 55.39
N PHE A 10 -36.10 -45.45 54.56
CA PHE A 10 -36.06 -45.59 53.10
C PHE A 10 -34.61 -45.77 52.65
N SER A 11 -34.10 -47.00 52.78
CA SER A 11 -32.88 -47.42 52.12
C SER A 11 -33.17 -47.54 50.62
N LYS A 12 -32.95 -46.47 49.85
CA LYS A 12 -32.78 -46.60 48.39
C LYS A 12 -31.56 -47.50 48.18
N GLY A 13 -31.81 -48.78 47.87
CA GLY A 13 -30.76 -49.72 47.50
C GLY A 13 -29.95 -49.17 46.32
N PRO A 14 -28.68 -49.59 46.15
CA PRO A 14 -27.85 -49.14 45.04
C PRO A 14 -28.60 -49.38 43.74
N ALA A 15 -28.76 -48.33 42.92
CA ALA A 15 -29.35 -48.46 41.61
C ALA A 15 -28.55 -49.51 40.83
N LYS A 16 -29.22 -50.56 40.36
CA LYS A 16 -28.58 -51.60 39.55
C LYS A 16 -28.04 -50.95 38.28
N GLN A 17 -26.74 -51.02 38.08
CA GLN A 17 -26.10 -50.63 36.83
C GLN A 17 -26.59 -51.58 35.74
N SER A 18 -27.43 -51.08 34.84
CA SER A 18 -27.73 -51.72 33.58
C SER A 18 -26.45 -51.69 32.73
N GLY A 19 -25.91 -52.85 32.36
CA GLY A 19 -24.76 -52.93 31.47
C GLY A 19 -25.08 -52.39 30.07
N LEU A 20 -24.08 -51.83 29.39
CA LEU A 20 -24.18 -51.36 28.01
C LEU A 20 -24.20 -52.56 27.05
N THR A 21 -25.03 -52.50 26.02
CA THR A 21 -25.02 -53.54 24.98
C THR A 21 -23.85 -53.34 24.01
N LEU A 22 -23.35 -54.42 23.42
CA LEU A 22 -22.27 -54.34 22.41
C LEU A 22 -22.68 -53.45 21.22
N VAL A 23 -23.97 -53.50 20.84
CA VAL A 23 -24.56 -52.66 19.79
C VAL A 23 -24.59 -51.18 20.18
N GLU A 24 -24.90 -50.84 21.43
CA GLU A 24 -24.83 -49.45 21.93
C GLU A 24 -23.43 -48.86 21.78
N ILE A 25 -22.40 -49.64 22.11
CA ILE A 25 -21.01 -49.19 21.99
C ILE A 25 -20.62 -49.00 20.52
N MET A 26 -21.04 -49.89 19.62
CA MET A 26 -20.78 -49.74 18.17
C MET A 26 -21.41 -48.47 17.60
N ILE A 27 -22.67 -48.19 17.95
CA ILE A 27 -23.38 -46.99 17.48
C ILE A 27 -22.75 -45.72 18.07
N ALA A 28 -22.43 -45.72 19.37
CA ALA A 28 -21.79 -44.58 20.02
C ALA A 28 -20.43 -44.24 19.39
N MET A 29 -19.61 -45.24 19.07
CA MET A 29 -18.32 -45.03 18.39
C MET A 29 -18.49 -44.53 16.97
N LEU A 30 -19.46 -45.09 16.22
CA LEU A 30 -19.75 -44.66 14.85
C LEU A 30 -20.13 -43.17 14.81
N LEU A 31 -21.05 -42.75 15.68
CA LEU A 31 -21.48 -41.35 15.78
C LEU A 31 -20.34 -40.45 16.27
N GLY A 32 -19.53 -40.93 17.22
CA GLY A 32 -18.35 -40.20 17.71
C GLY A 32 -17.33 -39.93 16.59
N LEU A 33 -17.00 -40.93 15.77
CA LEU A 33 -16.10 -40.78 14.62
C LEU A 33 -16.68 -39.83 13.57
N MET A 34 -17.98 -39.94 13.28
CA MET A 34 -18.65 -39.08 12.31
C MET A 34 -18.59 -37.60 12.75
N LEU A 35 -18.83 -37.32 14.03
CA LEU A 35 -18.73 -35.97 14.58
C LEU A 35 -17.30 -35.41 14.51
N VAL A 36 -16.30 -36.19 14.92
CA VAL A 36 -14.90 -35.77 14.85
C VAL A 36 -14.49 -35.50 13.40
N GLY A 37 -14.88 -36.36 12.46
CA GLY A 37 -14.62 -36.16 11.03
C GLY A 37 -15.19 -34.85 10.51
N GLY A 38 -16.44 -34.53 10.87
CA GLY A 38 -17.08 -33.25 10.51
C GLY A 38 -16.36 -32.03 11.09
N VAL A 39 -15.97 -32.07 12.37
CA VAL A 39 -15.24 -30.97 13.02
C VAL A 39 -13.87 -30.74 12.37
N LEU A 40 -13.14 -31.82 12.01
CA LEU A 40 -11.87 -31.70 11.32
C LEU A 40 -12.00 -31.03 9.95
N GLN A 41 -13.08 -31.32 9.21
CA GLN A 41 -13.37 -30.66 7.94
C GLN A 41 -13.59 -29.16 8.11
N VAL A 42 -14.42 -28.76 9.09
CA VAL A 42 -14.66 -27.35 9.41
C VAL A 42 -13.36 -26.68 9.83
N PHE A 43 -12.57 -27.31 10.70
CA PHE A 43 -11.29 -26.77 11.15
C PHE A 43 -10.29 -26.57 9.99
N ALA A 44 -10.21 -27.55 9.07
CA ALA A 44 -9.38 -27.44 7.88
C ALA A 44 -9.83 -26.28 6.97
N ALA A 45 -11.14 -26.14 6.76
CA ALA A 45 -11.71 -25.03 6.00
C ALA A 45 -11.42 -23.68 6.66
N SER A 46 -11.63 -23.55 7.98
CA SER A 46 -11.30 -22.33 8.74
C SER A 46 -9.83 -21.97 8.63
N ARG A 47 -8.92 -22.95 8.72
CA ARG A 47 -7.47 -22.72 8.55
C ARG A 47 -7.14 -22.18 7.16
N GLN A 48 -7.77 -22.71 6.12
CA GLN A 48 -7.58 -22.23 4.75
C GLN A 48 -8.11 -20.80 4.59
N THR A 49 -9.30 -20.52 5.11
CA THR A 49 -9.89 -19.17 5.11
C THR A 49 -8.98 -18.16 5.81
N ASN A 50 -8.43 -18.51 6.98
CA ASN A 50 -7.51 -17.63 7.72
C ASN A 50 -6.25 -17.29 6.90
N ARG A 51 -5.69 -18.25 6.16
CA ARG A 51 -4.53 -18.00 5.29
C ARG A 51 -4.86 -17.03 4.14
N VAL A 52 -6.04 -17.19 3.54
CA VAL A 52 -6.50 -16.29 2.46
C VAL A 52 -6.72 -14.89 3.02
N GLN A 53 -7.37 -14.77 4.18
CA GLN A 53 -7.57 -13.47 4.84
C GLN A 53 -6.23 -12.79 5.13
N GLU A 54 -5.24 -13.51 5.64
CA GLU A 54 -3.91 -12.97 5.90
C GLU A 54 -3.21 -12.48 4.61
N ALA A 55 -3.34 -13.22 3.51
CA ALA A 55 -2.81 -12.82 2.22
C ALA A 55 -3.47 -11.54 1.68
N VAL A 56 -4.80 -11.44 1.82
CA VAL A 56 -5.56 -10.23 1.46
C VAL A 56 -5.16 -9.06 2.33
N SER A 57 -5.01 -9.24 3.65
CA SER A 57 -4.56 -8.18 4.56
C SER A 57 -3.16 -7.67 4.19
N ARG A 58 -2.22 -8.56 3.85
CA ARG A 58 -0.89 -8.14 3.36
C ARG A 58 -0.95 -7.37 2.05
N MET A 59 -1.81 -7.79 1.12
CA MET A 59 -2.01 -7.10 -0.16
C MET A 59 -2.61 -5.71 0.05
N GLN A 60 -3.59 -5.59 0.94
CA GLN A 60 -4.21 -4.31 1.30
C GLN A 60 -3.23 -3.36 1.99
N GLU A 61 -2.39 -3.87 2.89
CA GLU A 61 -1.34 -3.08 3.53
C GLU A 61 -0.31 -2.58 2.51
N SER A 62 0.15 -3.47 1.62
CA SER A 62 1.08 -3.10 0.55
C SER A 62 0.46 -2.06 -0.40
N GLY A 63 -0.83 -2.22 -0.74
CA GLY A 63 -1.57 -1.26 -1.54
C GLY A 63 -1.72 0.10 -0.84
N ARG A 64 -2.01 0.12 0.46
CA ARG A 64 -2.07 1.35 1.27
C ARG A 64 -0.72 2.05 1.28
N MET A 65 0.37 1.32 1.47
CA MET A 65 1.73 1.87 1.43
C MET A 65 2.08 2.45 0.06
N ALA A 66 1.75 1.74 -1.02
CA ALA A 66 1.98 2.22 -2.38
C ALA A 66 1.22 3.53 -2.67
N LEU A 67 -0.06 3.57 -2.27
CA LEU A 67 -0.89 4.77 -2.44
C LEU A 67 -0.40 5.96 -1.60
N GLU A 68 0.12 5.72 -0.40
CA GLU A 68 0.71 6.78 0.43
C GLU A 68 1.92 7.42 -0.26
N ILE A 69 2.81 6.60 -0.84
CA ILE A 69 3.98 7.08 -1.59
C ILE A 69 3.53 7.90 -2.81
N VAL A 70 2.63 7.36 -3.63
CA VAL A 70 2.11 8.04 -4.82
C VAL A 70 1.37 9.33 -4.45
N SER A 71 0.55 9.31 -3.40
CA SER A 71 -0.18 10.50 -2.94
C SER A 71 0.78 11.59 -2.48
N ARG A 72 1.84 11.23 -1.76
CA ARG A 72 2.88 12.16 -1.33
C ARG A 72 3.58 12.81 -2.53
N ASP A 73 3.94 12.04 -3.54
CA ASP A 73 4.62 12.56 -4.74
C ASP A 73 3.69 13.46 -5.56
N ILE A 74 2.41 13.08 -5.72
CA ILE A 74 1.40 13.92 -6.39
C ILE A 74 1.16 15.23 -5.63
N ARG A 75 1.12 15.21 -4.29
CA ARG A 75 0.97 16.43 -3.48
C ARG A 75 2.16 17.39 -3.61
N MET A 76 3.32 16.86 -3.98
CA MET A 76 4.53 17.64 -4.27
C MET A 76 4.71 17.93 -5.76
N ALA A 77 3.80 17.46 -6.61
CA ALA A 77 3.85 17.79 -8.03
C ALA A 77 3.68 19.30 -8.20
N ASP A 78 4.47 19.86 -9.11
CA ASP A 78 4.60 21.29 -9.37
C ASP A 78 5.11 22.15 -8.21
N PHE A 79 5.65 21.53 -7.17
CA PHE A 79 6.28 22.27 -6.09
C PHE A 79 7.71 22.68 -6.46
N TRP A 80 7.96 23.97 -6.63
CA TRP A 80 9.28 24.51 -7.00
C TRP A 80 9.99 25.26 -5.85
N GLY A 81 9.57 25.05 -4.60
CA GLY A 81 10.17 25.68 -3.43
C GLY A 81 9.65 27.10 -3.17
N CYS A 82 10.53 28.02 -2.77
CA CYS A 82 10.18 29.42 -2.51
C CYS A 82 9.98 30.27 -3.78
N ALA A 83 10.15 29.68 -4.97
CA ALA A 83 9.80 30.31 -6.22
C ALA A 83 8.27 30.26 -6.40
N SER A 84 7.58 31.20 -5.77
CA SER A 84 6.11 31.29 -5.78
C SER A 84 5.53 31.65 -7.16
N ASP A 85 6.36 32.24 -8.04
CA ASP A 85 6.03 32.67 -9.41
C ASP A 85 6.94 31.93 -10.39
N VAL A 86 6.67 30.64 -10.61
CA VAL A 86 7.41 29.85 -11.62
C VAL A 86 7.14 30.36 -13.04
N ASP A 87 6.02 31.06 -13.27
CA ASP A 87 5.68 31.74 -14.52
C ASP A 87 6.73 32.77 -14.96
N LYS A 88 7.61 33.22 -14.05
CA LYS A 88 8.71 34.16 -14.35
C LYS A 88 10.04 33.47 -14.65
N VAL A 89 10.11 32.15 -14.56
CA VAL A 89 11.32 31.38 -14.85
C VAL A 89 11.33 31.04 -16.34
N ILE A 90 12.25 31.67 -17.08
CA ILE A 90 12.44 31.39 -18.50
C ILE A 90 13.62 30.42 -18.65
N ASN A 91 13.34 29.22 -19.19
CA ASN A 91 14.39 28.26 -19.52
C ASN A 91 14.91 28.52 -20.95
N ASN A 92 16.17 28.97 -21.06
CA ASN A 92 16.82 29.22 -22.35
C ASN A 92 17.68 28.03 -22.83
N LEU A 93 17.55 26.85 -22.22
CA LEU A 93 18.21 25.63 -22.72
C LEU A 93 17.46 25.10 -23.95
N ASN A 94 18.20 24.37 -24.79
CA ASN A 94 17.61 23.61 -25.89
C ASN A 94 16.57 22.61 -25.36
N ASN A 95 15.32 22.74 -25.81
CA ASN A 95 14.19 21.86 -25.45
C ASN A 95 14.47 20.36 -25.70
N ALA A 96 15.29 20.03 -26.70
CA ALA A 96 15.68 18.64 -26.98
C ALA A 96 16.81 18.09 -26.07
N GLY A 97 17.32 18.89 -25.13
CA GLY A 97 18.44 18.50 -24.26
C GLY A 97 17.99 17.66 -23.06
N ILE A 98 18.84 16.72 -22.64
CA ILE A 98 18.67 15.81 -21.47
C ILE A 98 18.58 16.49 -20.09
N GLY A 99 18.44 17.82 -20.04
CA GLY A 99 18.26 18.60 -18.82
C GLY A 99 17.27 19.76 -18.99
N TYR A 100 16.50 19.77 -20.08
CA TYR A 100 15.44 20.74 -20.25
C TYR A 100 14.31 20.46 -19.26
N ILE A 101 13.99 21.46 -18.46
CA ILE A 101 12.84 21.46 -17.55
C ILE A 101 11.85 22.45 -18.14
N ASP A 102 10.67 21.96 -18.48
CA ASP A 102 9.54 22.80 -18.88
C ASP A 102 8.76 23.20 -17.63
N PHE A 103 8.74 24.51 -17.35
CA PHE A 103 8.01 25.10 -16.24
C PHE A 103 6.56 25.49 -16.62
N ASP A 104 6.21 25.49 -17.91
CA ASP A 104 4.90 25.92 -18.43
C ASP A 104 3.92 24.74 -18.55
N THR A 105 4.42 23.50 -18.71
CA THR A 105 3.55 22.31 -18.83
C THR A 105 2.93 21.84 -17.51
N GLY A 106 3.22 22.50 -16.38
CA GLY A 106 2.76 22.11 -15.04
C GLY A 106 3.39 20.83 -14.49
N GLY A 107 2.99 20.46 -13.27
CA GLY A 107 3.63 19.39 -12.50
C GLY A 107 3.26 17.94 -12.85
N ILE A 108 2.19 17.69 -13.62
CA ILE A 108 1.70 16.33 -13.89
C ILE A 108 1.41 16.18 -15.39
N LEU A 109 2.06 15.20 -16.01
CA LEU A 109 1.90 14.92 -17.45
C LEU A 109 1.73 13.43 -17.68
N GLY A 110 0.76 13.06 -18.51
CA GLY A 110 0.61 11.71 -19.03
C GLY A 110 1.06 11.66 -20.49
N ALA A 111 1.81 10.63 -20.87
CA ALA A 111 2.08 10.30 -22.27
C ALA A 111 1.71 8.84 -22.53
N ASP A 112 0.84 8.65 -23.53
CA ASP A 112 0.51 7.35 -24.10
C ASP A 112 1.75 6.83 -24.85
N GLY A 113 2.18 5.61 -24.52
CA GLY A 113 3.33 5.00 -25.19
C GLY A 113 3.01 4.55 -26.61
N GLY A 114 1.73 4.30 -26.91
CA GLY A 114 1.23 3.79 -28.17
C GLY A 114 1.41 2.28 -28.33
N GLY A 115 0.36 1.61 -28.83
CA GLY A 115 0.38 0.19 -29.20
C GLY A 115 0.59 -0.75 -28.00
N THR A 116 1.83 -1.21 -27.80
CA THR A 116 2.22 -2.10 -26.68
C THR A 116 3.26 -1.46 -25.76
N ALA A 117 3.70 -0.25 -26.06
CA ALA A 117 4.62 0.47 -25.19
C ALA A 117 3.90 0.92 -23.91
N PRO A 118 4.63 0.99 -22.79
CA PRO A 118 4.04 1.44 -21.52
C PRO A 118 3.74 2.93 -21.56
N ASP A 119 2.60 3.29 -20.99
CA ASP A 119 2.26 4.67 -20.71
C ASP A 119 3.15 5.23 -19.60
N THR A 120 3.39 6.53 -19.65
CA THR A 120 4.22 7.22 -18.65
C THR A 120 3.41 8.31 -17.97
N LEU A 121 3.44 8.31 -16.65
CA LEU A 121 2.98 9.43 -15.83
C LEU A 121 4.21 10.13 -15.27
N THR A 122 4.47 11.35 -15.71
CA THR A 122 5.59 12.17 -15.28
C THR A 122 5.11 13.15 -14.22
N LEU A 123 5.72 13.10 -13.04
CA LEU A 123 5.57 14.10 -11.99
C LEU A 123 6.82 14.97 -11.98
N ARG A 124 6.63 16.29 -12.07
CA ARG A 124 7.69 17.29 -12.08
C ARG A 124 7.60 18.15 -10.84
N GLY A 125 8.75 18.57 -10.35
CA GLY A 125 8.87 19.41 -9.17
C GLY A 125 10.31 19.43 -8.67
N ALA A 126 10.60 20.33 -7.75
CA ALA A 126 11.88 20.40 -7.09
C ALA A 126 11.91 19.45 -5.88
N ALA A 127 12.86 18.51 -5.88
CA ALA A 127 13.18 17.68 -4.73
C ALA A 127 14.57 18.04 -4.16
N GLY A 128 14.72 18.04 -2.84
CA GLY A 128 16.01 18.32 -2.19
C GLY A 128 16.32 19.82 -2.08
N ARG A 129 17.53 20.25 -2.50
CA ARG A 129 18.02 21.64 -2.34
C ARG A 129 17.41 22.65 -3.33
N GLY A 130 16.41 22.27 -4.11
CA GLY A 130 15.84 23.08 -5.18
C GLY A 130 16.58 22.90 -6.51
N VAL A 131 16.16 23.64 -7.53
CA VAL A 131 16.83 23.73 -8.83
C VAL A 131 18.12 24.55 -8.64
N SER A 132 19.28 23.90 -8.80
CA SER A 132 20.58 24.57 -8.72
C SER A 132 20.84 25.33 -10.02
N LEU A 133 20.86 26.66 -9.94
CA LEU A 133 21.30 27.53 -11.02
C LEU A 133 22.84 27.52 -11.01
N GLU A 134 23.44 26.65 -11.81
CA GLU A 134 24.89 26.66 -12.03
C GLU A 134 25.23 27.91 -12.89
N PRO A 135 26.31 28.66 -12.57
CA PRO A 135 26.73 29.80 -13.38
C PRO A 135 26.83 29.44 -14.87
N PRO A 136 26.37 30.32 -15.78
CA PRO A 136 26.25 31.78 -15.64
C PRO A 136 24.87 32.31 -15.20
N TYR A 137 23.99 31.48 -14.63
CA TYR A 137 22.59 31.87 -14.38
C TYR A 137 22.24 32.19 -12.91
N GLY A 138 23.25 32.48 -12.07
CA GLY A 138 23.13 33.10 -10.73
C GLY A 138 24.11 34.28 -10.61
N PRO A 139 24.12 35.10 -9.53
CA PRO A 139 24.95 36.31 -9.45
C PRO A 139 26.43 35.95 -9.39
N GLN A 140 27.03 35.84 -10.56
CA GLN A 140 28.45 35.77 -10.83
C GLN A 140 28.61 36.62 -12.09
N ALA A 141 29.50 37.62 -12.01
CA ALA A 141 29.72 38.63 -13.03
C ALA A 141 29.53 38.11 -14.47
N SER A 142 28.76 38.88 -15.26
CA SER A 142 28.35 38.73 -16.66
C SER A 142 28.96 37.57 -17.46
N ALA A 143 28.09 36.82 -18.18
CA ALA A 143 28.51 35.86 -19.18
C ALA A 143 29.48 36.51 -20.19
N ASN A 144 30.64 35.90 -20.41
CA ASN A 144 31.59 36.39 -21.41
C ASN A 144 31.06 36.04 -22.81
N ILE A 145 30.51 37.04 -23.51
CA ILE A 145 30.09 36.91 -24.91
C ILE A 145 31.34 36.72 -25.76
N LYS A 146 31.54 35.52 -26.32
CA LYS A 146 32.63 35.26 -27.27
C LYS A 146 32.22 35.81 -28.64
N VAL A 147 32.64 37.03 -28.95
CA VAL A 147 32.52 37.61 -30.29
C VAL A 147 33.69 37.11 -31.14
N ALA A 148 33.40 36.29 -32.15
CA ALA A 148 34.36 35.98 -33.20
C ALA A 148 34.26 37.03 -34.32
N ALA A 149 35.38 37.37 -34.96
CA ALA A 149 35.39 38.32 -36.07
C ALA A 149 34.48 37.83 -37.20
N GLY A 150 33.38 38.54 -37.45
CA GLY A 150 32.36 38.17 -38.43
C GLY A 150 30.94 38.02 -37.86
N ASN A 151 30.76 38.05 -36.54
CA ASN A 151 29.43 38.03 -35.92
C ASN A 151 28.88 39.46 -35.80
N THR A 152 27.68 39.70 -36.30
CA THR A 152 26.99 41.01 -36.36
C THR A 152 26.37 41.45 -35.04
N LEU A 153 26.97 41.08 -33.91
CA LEU A 153 26.48 41.46 -32.59
C LEU A 153 27.28 42.69 -32.13
N GLU A 154 26.61 43.84 -32.07
CA GLU A 154 27.18 45.11 -31.61
C GLU A 154 26.99 45.28 -30.10
N GLN A 155 27.76 46.19 -29.50
CA GLN A 155 27.55 46.58 -28.12
C GLN A 155 26.14 47.16 -27.98
N ASP A 156 25.33 46.64 -27.05
CA ASP A 156 23.91 46.94 -26.82
C ASP A 156 22.88 46.11 -27.64
N ASP A 157 23.28 45.01 -28.28
CA ASP A 157 22.36 44.04 -28.92
C ASP A 157 21.66 43.05 -27.93
N ILE A 158 21.63 43.35 -26.62
CA ILE A 158 20.89 42.56 -25.61
C ILE A 158 19.82 43.37 -24.87
#